data_AF-A0A6L7TUU0-F1
#
_entry.id   AF-A0A6L7TUU0-F1
#
_cell.length_a   1.000
_cell.length_b   1.000
_cell.length_c   1.000
_cell.angle_alpha   90.00
_cell.angle_beta   90.00
_cell.angle_gamma   90.00
#
_symmetry.space_group_name_H-M   'P 1'
#
loop_
_entity.id
_entity.type
_entity.pdbx_description
1 polymer ?
#
loop_
_entity_poly.entity_id
_entity_poly.type
_entity_poly.pdbx_seq_one_letter_code
_entity_poly.pdbx_strand_id
1 'polypeptide(L)'
;MRKKLAGRKRKQKGFPLRTVIIFGVLFVTALCFLRVKIEYTRTGYEITRNKETERELIKEGQILNYELSKLKSPEFLEPVAKKMGFRFATYNDVVFVEEVVLAGRAE
;
A
#
# COMPACT_ATOMS: atom_id res chain seq x y z
N MET A 1 80.72 24.05 -37.39
CA MET A 1 80.12 23.31 -36.26
C MET A 1 78.65 23.70 -36.10
N ARG A 2 77.70 22.83 -36.44
CA ARG A 2 76.25 23.05 -36.17
C ARG A 2 75.77 21.94 -35.23
N LYS A 3 75.51 22.28 -33.96
CA LYS A 3 74.90 21.36 -32.99
C LYS A 3 73.40 21.23 -33.32
N LYS A 4 72.96 20.03 -33.71
CA LYS A 4 71.52 19.72 -33.84
C LYS A 4 70.92 19.55 -32.44
N LEU A 5 69.95 20.38 -32.10
CA LEU A 5 69.10 20.23 -30.92
C LEU A 5 68.17 19.03 -31.14
N ALA A 6 68.39 17.96 -30.38
CA ALA A 6 67.54 16.79 -30.36
C ALA A 6 66.22 17.13 -29.66
N GLY A 7 65.15 17.33 -30.44
CA GLY A 7 63.79 17.49 -29.93
C GLY A 7 63.32 16.22 -29.22
N ARG A 8 63.27 16.26 -27.89
CA ARG A 8 62.72 15.18 -27.04
C ARG A 8 61.20 15.17 -27.23
N LYS A 9 60.69 14.28 -28.10
CA LYS A 9 59.24 14.05 -28.23
C LYS A 9 58.71 13.47 -26.91
N ARG A 10 58.06 14.31 -26.09
CA ARG A 10 57.26 13.86 -24.93
C ARG A 10 56.12 12.99 -25.48
N LYS A 11 56.22 11.67 -25.31
CA LYS A 11 55.10 10.75 -25.52
C LYS A 11 54.04 11.08 -24.46
N GLN A 12 52.97 11.77 -24.84
CA GLN A 12 51.75 11.80 -24.04
C GLN A 12 51.28 10.35 -23.89
N LYS A 13 51.47 9.76 -22.71
CA LYS A 13 50.81 8.51 -22.36
C LYS A 13 49.34 8.86 -22.11
N GLY A 14 48.50 8.70 -23.13
CA GLY A 14 47.05 8.73 -22.94
C GLY A 14 46.64 7.68 -21.91
N PHE A 15 45.60 7.97 -21.12
CA PHE A 15 45.04 6.99 -20.17
C PHE A 15 44.66 5.72 -20.93
N PRO A 16 44.99 4.52 -20.41
CA PRO A 16 44.61 3.28 -21.08
C PRO A 16 43.09 3.18 -21.13
N LEU A 17 42.53 2.82 -22.29
CA LEU A 17 41.08 2.74 -22.52
C LEU A 17 40.37 1.91 -21.43
N ARG A 18 41.04 0.86 -20.92
CA ARG A 18 40.57 0.02 -19.81
C ARG A 18 40.25 0.79 -18.54
N THR A 19 41.08 1.75 -18.14
CA THR A 19 40.82 2.53 -16.91
C THR A 19 39.61 3.45 -17.08
N VAL A 20 39.42 4.00 -18.28
CA VAL A 20 38.26 4.86 -18.58
C VAL A 20 36.96 4.04 -18.53
N ILE A 21 36.97 2.82 -19.08
CA ILE A 21 35.81 1.92 -19.05
C ILE A 21 35.48 1.52 -17.60
N ILE A 22 36.47 1.14 -16.79
CA ILE A 22 36.24 0.75 -15.39
C ILE A 22 35.64 1.91 -14.58
N PHE A 23 36.19 3.12 -14.71
CA PHE A 23 35.64 4.30 -14.05
C PHE A 23 34.23 4.64 -14.55
N GLY A 24 33.97 4.49 -15.85
CA GLY A 24 32.64 4.67 -16.43
C GLY A 24 31.62 3.70 -15.84
N VAL A 25 31.95 2.41 -15.74
CA VAL A 25 31.06 1.41 -15.12
C VAL A 25 30.80 1.74 -13.65
N LEU A 26 31.85 2.04 -12.87
CA LEU A 26 31.72 2.45 -11.47
C LEU A 26 30.79 3.66 -11.30
N PHE A 27 30.93 4.65 -12.19
CA PHE A 27 30.12 5.86 -12.15
C PHE A 27 28.64 5.58 -12.45
N VAL A 28 28.36 4.74 -13.44
CA VAL A 28 26.98 4.31 -13.78
C VAL A 28 26.36 3.52 -12.63
N THR A 29 27.10 2.59 -12.02
CA THR A 29 26.62 1.82 -10.87
C THR A 29 26.33 2.73 -9.67
N ALA A 30 27.16 3.74 -9.41
CA ALA A 30 26.94 4.71 -8.35
C ALA A 30 25.66 5.54 -8.55
N LEU A 31 25.40 6.01 -9.78
CA LEU A 31 24.17 6.73 -10.12
C LEU A 31 22.93 5.84 -10.00
N CYS A 32 23.05 4.56 -10.40
CA CYS A 32 21.97 3.58 -10.25
C CYS A 32 21.64 3.34 -8.78
N PHE A 33 22.65 3.15 -7.93
CA PHE A 33 22.47 2.99 -6.49
C PHE A 33 21.78 4.21 -5.85
N LEU A 34 22.16 5.42 -6.29
CA LEU A 34 21.55 6.65 -5.81
C LEU A 34 20.06 6.73 -6.18
N ARG A 35 19.69 6.34 -7.40
CA ARG A 35 18.30 6.28 -7.85
C ARG A 35 17.48 5.27 -7.04
N VAL A 36 18.00 4.07 -6.85
CA VAL A 36 17.34 3.02 -6.05
C VAL A 36 17.13 3.49 -4.61
N LYS A 37 18.12 4.16 -4.00
CA LYS A 37 18.01 4.68 -2.63
C LYS A 37 16.94 5.77 -2.49
N ILE A 38 16.86 6.68 -3.46
CA ILE A 38 15.82 7.73 -3.49
C ILE A 38 14.43 7.11 -3.64
N GLU A 39 14.29 6.12 -4.52
CA GLU A 39 13.03 5.42 -4.77
C GLU A 39 12.57 4.63 -3.53
N TYR A 40 13.48 3.92 -2.88
CA TYR A 40 13.20 3.20 -1.62
C TYR A 40 12.71 4.13 -0.50
N THR A 41 13.29 5.33 -0.41
CA THR A 41 12.88 6.33 0.59
C THR A 41 11.49 6.88 0.27
N ARG A 42 11.19 7.13 -1.02
CA ARG A 42 9.88 7.60 -1.46
C ARG A 42 8.79 6.56 -1.22
N THR A 43 9.06 5.29 -1.52
CA THR A 43 8.15 4.17 -1.25
C THR A 43 7.91 3.98 0.24
N GLY A 44 8.93 4.16 1.10
CA GLY A 44 8.75 4.09 2.56
C GLY A 44 7.82 5.17 3.12
N TYR A 45 7.88 6.39 2.59
CA TYR A 45 6.98 7.48 2.98
C TYR A 45 5.54 7.24 2.51
N GLU A 46 5.35 6.75 1.29
CA GLU A 46 4.03 6.40 0.76
C GLU A 46 3.40 5.23 1.54
N ILE A 47 4.19 4.21 1.90
CA ILE A 47 3.71 3.11 2.75
C ILE A 47 3.33 3.60 4.14
N THR A 48 4.10 4.52 4.73
CA THR A 48 3.82 5.02 6.08
C THR A 48 2.54 5.85 6.10
N ARG A 49 2.36 6.74 5.13
CA ARG A 49 1.15 7.55 5.01
C ARG A 49 -0.09 6.69 4.74
N ASN A 50 0.03 5.68 3.88
CA ASN A 50 -1.10 4.80 3.57
C ASN A 50 -1.51 3.91 4.76
N LYS A 51 -0.54 3.50 5.59
CA LYS A 51 -0.80 2.72 6.81
C LYS A 51 -1.51 3.50 7.91
N GLU A 52 -1.32 4.81 7.98
CA GLU A 52 -2.07 5.65 8.93
C GLU A 52 -3.55 5.69 8.54
N THR A 53 -3.84 5.95 7.27
CA THR A 53 -5.21 5.95 6.74
C THR A 53 -5.88 4.58 6.88
N GLU A 54 -5.16 3.49 6.58
CA GLU A 54 -5.68 2.13 6.75
C GLU A 54 -6.04 1.82 8.22
N ARG A 55 -5.22 2.26 9.18
CA ARG A 55 -5.50 2.06 10.61
C ARG A 55 -6.69 2.88 11.09
N GLU A 56 -6.86 4.08 10.58
CA GLU A 56 -8.04 4.91 10.88
C GLU A 56 -9.32 4.26 10.36
N LEU A 57 -9.34 3.83 9.09
CA LEU A 57 -10.49 3.14 8.52
C LEU A 57 -10.83 1.83 9.25
N ILE A 58 -9.83 1.04 9.66
CA ILE A 58 -10.08 -0.18 10.43
C ILE A 58 -10.72 0.14 11.78
N LYS A 59 -10.26 1.19 12.48
CA LYS A 59 -10.85 1.62 13.76
C LYS A 59 -12.29 2.08 13.58
N GLU A 60 -12.55 2.91 12.56
CA GLU A 60 -13.91 3.38 12.26
C GLU A 60 -14.83 2.20 11.92
N GLY A 61 -14.36 1.24 11.11
CA GLY A 61 -15.12 0.03 10.79
C GLY A 61 -15.42 -0.83 12.02
N GLN A 62 -14.49 -0.93 12.97
CA GLN A 62 -14.72 -1.64 14.23
C GLN A 62 -15.77 -0.94 15.11
N ILE A 63 -15.69 0.39 15.22
CA ILE A 63 -16.68 1.18 15.97
C ILE A 63 -18.06 1.03 15.34
N LEU A 64 -18.16 1.17 14.02
CA LEU A 64 -19.42 1.05 13.30
C LEU A 64 -20.03 -0.35 13.43
N ASN A 65 -19.22 -1.40 13.33
CA ASN A 65 -19.68 -2.78 13.54
C ASN A 65 -20.17 -3.02 14.97
N TYR A 66 -19.49 -2.43 15.96
CA TYR A 66 -19.93 -2.48 17.35
C TYR A 66 -21.27 -1.75 17.53
N GLU A 67 -21.41 -0.54 16.99
CA GLU A 67 -22.66 0.22 17.04
C GLU A 67 -23.81 -0.51 16.33
N LEU A 68 -23.57 -1.08 15.15
CA LEU A 68 -24.56 -1.90 14.45
C LEU A 68 -24.96 -3.13 15.26
N SER A 69 -24.00 -3.81 15.88
CA SER A 69 -24.27 -4.98 16.73
C SER A 69 -25.08 -4.58 17.96
N LYS A 70 -24.78 -3.42 18.54
CA LYS A 70 -25.54 -2.85 19.66
C LYS A 70 -26.96 -2.46 19.25
N LEU A 71 -27.16 -1.85 18.08
CA LEU A 71 -28.48 -1.51 17.57
C LEU A 71 -29.30 -2.76 17.20
N LYS A 72 -28.64 -3.80 16.67
CA LYS A 72 -29.26 -5.09 16.37
C LYS A 72 -29.41 -5.99 17.59
N SER A 73 -28.95 -5.57 18.76
CA SER A 73 -29.05 -6.40 19.95
C SER A 73 -30.52 -6.60 20.30
N PRO A 74 -30.90 -7.78 20.83
CA PRO A 74 -32.27 -8.03 21.25
C PRO A 74 -32.70 -7.05 22.35
N GLU A 75 -31.79 -6.63 23.22
CA GLU A 75 -32.05 -5.61 24.26
C GLU A 75 -32.54 -4.28 23.67
N PHE A 76 -32.05 -3.89 22.49
CA PHE A 76 -32.51 -2.68 21.80
C PHE A 76 -33.72 -2.94 20.90
N LEU A 77 -33.73 -4.06 20.17
CA LEU A 77 -34.80 -4.39 19.23
C LEU A 77 -36.10 -4.78 19.91
N GLU A 78 -36.08 -5.51 21.03
CA GLU A 78 -37.29 -5.93 21.75
C GLU A 78 -38.21 -4.76 22.17
N PRO A 79 -37.73 -3.71 22.83
CA PRO A 79 -38.59 -2.60 23.21
C PRO A 79 -39.11 -1.82 21.99
N VAL A 80 -38.32 -1.71 20.92
CA VAL A 80 -38.75 -1.06 19.67
C VAL A 80 -39.81 -1.90 18.96
N ALA A 81 -39.60 -3.21 18.85
CA ALA A 81 -40.54 -4.16 18.26
C ALA A 81 -41.87 -4.18 19.03
N LYS A 82 -41.82 -4.22 20.38
CA LYS A 82 -43.01 -4.12 21.24
C LYS A 82 -43.78 -2.81 21.03
N LYS A 83 -43.08 -1.68 20.88
CA LYS A 83 -43.71 -0.38 20.56
C LYS A 83 -44.36 -0.36 19.18
N MET A 84 -43.80 -1.07 18.22
CA MET A 84 -44.37 -1.23 16.87
C MET A 84 -45.48 -2.30 16.81
N GLY A 85 -45.87 -2.90 17.94
CA GLY A 85 -46.95 -3.88 18.01
C GLY A 85 -46.52 -5.31 17.68
N PHE A 86 -45.22 -5.58 17.50
CA PHE A 86 -44.72 -6.94 17.34
C PHE A 86 -44.77 -7.69 18.68
N ARG A 87 -45.14 -8.96 18.61
CA ARG A 87 -45.18 -9.90 19.74
C ARG A 87 -44.39 -11.14 19.39
N PHE A 88 -43.85 -11.81 20.41
CA PHE A 88 -43.25 -13.12 20.23
C PHE A 88 -44.33 -14.12 19.78
N ALA A 89 -43.96 -14.99 18.84
CA ALA A 89 -44.84 -16.08 18.43
C ALA A 89 -45.05 -17.04 19.60
N THR A 90 -46.31 -17.45 19.79
CA THR A 90 -46.75 -18.40 20.81
C THR A 90 -47.09 -19.75 20.16
N TYR A 91 -47.21 -20.81 20.97
CA TYR A 91 -47.48 -22.18 20.46
C TYR A 91 -48.74 -22.32 19.59
N ASN A 92 -49.66 -21.36 19.64
CA ASN A 92 -50.89 -21.33 18.84
C ASN A 92 -50.78 -20.50 17.55
N ASP A 93 -49.65 -19.84 17.30
CA ASP A 93 -49.46 -19.01 16.10
C ASP A 93 -48.92 -19.85 14.93
N VAL A 94 -49.47 -19.62 13.74
CA VAL A 94 -49.01 -20.25 12.49
C VAL A 94 -48.00 -19.31 11.83
N VAL A 95 -46.74 -19.75 11.72
CA VAL A 95 -45.66 -18.98 11.07
C VAL A 95 -45.61 -19.36 9.59
N PHE A 96 -45.85 -18.39 8.72
CA PHE A 96 -45.65 -18.54 7.28
C PHE A 96 -44.18 -18.22 6.96
N VAL A 97 -43.41 -19.22 6.52
CA VAL A 97 -42.06 -19.02 6.00
C VAL A 97 -42.18 -18.96 4.48
N GLU A 98 -42.10 -17.76 3.93
CA GLU A 98 -41.97 -17.56 2.49
C GLU A 98 -40.49 -17.72 2.13
N GLU A 99 -40.16 -18.65 1.23
CA GLU A 99 -38.80 -18.77 0.69
C GLU A 99 -38.49 -17.51 -0.12
N VAL A 100 -37.88 -16.53 0.53
CA VAL A 100 -37.30 -15.39 -0.17
C VAL A 100 -36.04 -15.90 -0.85
N VAL A 101 -36.16 -16.22 -2.14
CA VAL A 101 -35.02 -16.42 -3.03
C VAL A 101 -34.29 -15.08 -3.11
N LEU A 102 -33.32 -14.89 -2.21
CA LEU A 102 -32.39 -13.78 -2.30
C LEU A 102 -31.57 -14.03 -3.56
N ALA A 103 -31.94 -13.34 -4.64
CA ALA A 103 -31.18 -13.29 -5.87
C ALA A 103 -29.74 -12.89 -5.51
N GLY A 104 -28.87 -13.88 -5.48
CA GLY A 104 -27.46 -13.72 -5.22
C GLY A 104 -26.91 -12.71 -6.21
N ARG A 105 -26.41 -11.63 -5.63
CA ARG A 105 -25.48 -10.66 -6.21
C ARG A 105 -24.59 -11.35 -7.25
N ALA A 106 -24.82 -11.03 -8.51
CA ALA A 106 -23.81 -11.20 -9.54
C ALA A 106 -22.69 -10.18 -9.25
N GLU A 107 -21.47 -10.62 -9.54
CA GLU A 107 -20.20 -9.87 -9.59
C GLU A 107 -19.40 -9.76 -8.30
#